data_AF-A0A7K4G3H4-F1
#
_entry.id   AF-A0A7K4G3H4-F1
#
_cell.length_a   1.000
_cell.length_b   1.000
_cell.length_c   1.000
_cell.angle_alpha   90.00
_cell.angle_beta   90.00
_cell.angle_gamma   90.00
#
_symmetry.space_group_name_H-M   'P 1'
#
loop_
_entity.id
_entity.type
_entity.pdbx_description
1 polymer ?
#
loop_
_entity_poly.entity_id
_entity_poly.type
_entity_poly.pdbx_seq_one_letter_code
_entity_poly.pdbx_strand_id
1 'polypeptide(L)'
;MKIKILVDEKDEFQVLMQGSDLGFANYLVEKVLEDKDVSFAASDYDHPTSRNPVIKIKGSSPKKKLLDALKKAEDELKDLDKTLK
;
A
#
# COMPACT_ATOMS: atom_id res chain seq x y z
N MET A 1 3.46 13.78 -1.14
CA MET A 1 2.96 12.56 -1.81
C MET A 1 1.69 12.89 -2.56
N LYS A 2 1.51 12.39 -3.79
CA LYS A 2 0.28 12.52 -4.56
C LYS A 2 -0.21 11.13 -4.97
N ILE A 3 -1.50 10.87 -4.77
CA ILE A 3 -2.10 9.56 -5.02
C ILE A 3 -2.97 9.63 -6.28
N LYS A 4 -2.83 8.65 -7.17
CA LYS A 4 -3.70 8.50 -8.34
C LYS A 4 -4.23 7.07 -8.39
N ILE A 5 -5.54 6.93 -8.40
CA ILE A 5 -6.20 5.62 -8.57
C ILE A 5 -6.10 5.25 -10.06
N LEU A 6 -5.58 4.06 -10.34
CA LEU A 6 -5.46 3.52 -11.70
C LEU A 6 -6.60 2.55 -12.00
N VAL A 7 -6.96 1.71 -11.03
CA VAL A 7 -8.04 0.71 -11.12
C VAL A 7 -8.81 0.68 -9.79
N ASP A 8 -10.13 0.71 -9.87
CA ASP A 8 -11.06 0.57 -8.73
C ASP A 8 -12.20 -0.36 -9.15
N GLU A 9 -11.94 -1.66 -9.03
CA GLU A 9 -12.89 -2.73 -9.30
C GLU A 9 -13.23 -3.46 -8.00
N LYS A 10 -14.27 -4.31 -8.05
CA LYS A 10 -14.78 -5.01 -6.86
C LYS A 10 -13.71 -5.88 -6.18
N ASP A 11 -12.87 -6.51 -6.98
CA ASP A 11 -11.87 -7.49 -6.56
C ASP A 11 -10.42 -7.13 -6.96
N GLU A 12 -10.22 -5.99 -7.61
CA GLU A 12 -8.91 -5.44 -7.94
C GLU A 12 -8.84 -3.94 -7.61
N PHE A 13 -7.74 -3.52 -6.98
CA PHE A 13 -7.44 -2.11 -6.77
C PHE A 13 -5.98 -1.82 -7.14
N GLN A 14 -5.76 -0.75 -7.90
CA GLN A 14 -4.43 -0.28 -8.25
C GLN A 14 -4.28 1.21 -7.98
N VAL A 15 -3.16 1.58 -7.36
CA VAL A 15 -2.88 2.96 -6.97
C VAL A 15 -1.43 3.33 -7.24
N LEU A 16 -1.24 4.45 -7.94
CA LEU A 16 0.06 5.08 -8.15
C LEU A 16 0.33 6.07 -6.99
N MET A 17 1.50 5.94 -6.37
CA MET A 17 1.95 6.83 -5.30
C MET A 17 3.13 7.67 -5.78
N GLN A 18 2.85 8.89 -6.22
CA GLN A 18 3.89 9.81 -6.68
C GLN A 18 4.58 10.51 -5.50
N GLY A 19 5.91 10.53 -5.53
CA GLY A 19 6.73 11.06 -4.43
C GLY A 19 6.81 10.14 -3.21
N SER A 20 6.52 8.86 -3.39
CA SER A 20 6.87 7.77 -2.47
C SER A 20 7.94 6.90 -3.11
N ASP A 21 8.67 6.14 -2.31
CA ASP A 21 9.61 5.13 -2.78
C ASP A 21 9.03 3.71 -2.69
N LEU A 22 9.74 2.76 -3.30
CA LEU A 22 9.34 1.35 -3.35
C LEU A 22 9.37 0.69 -1.97
N GLY A 23 10.23 1.14 -1.05
CA GLY A 23 10.28 0.64 0.32
C GLY A 23 8.98 0.91 1.07
N PHE A 24 8.46 2.14 0.99
CA PHE A 24 7.13 2.45 1.56
C PHE A 24 6.02 1.64 0.90
N ALA A 25 6.06 1.46 -0.42
CA ALA A 25 5.07 0.67 -1.13
C ALA A 25 5.11 -0.82 -0.74
N ASN A 26 6.31 -1.40 -0.63
CA ASN A 26 6.51 -2.78 -0.18
C ASN A 26 6.04 -2.98 1.24
N TYR A 27 6.35 -2.04 2.15
CA TYR A 27 5.87 -2.10 3.52
C TYR A 27 4.35 -2.21 3.59
N LEU A 28 3.63 -1.38 2.81
CA LEU A 28 2.16 -1.47 2.74
C LEU A 28 1.69 -2.80 2.14
N VAL A 29 2.35 -3.29 1.09
CA VAL A 29 2.05 -4.59 0.47
C VAL A 29 2.21 -5.73 1.48
N GLU A 30 3.28 -5.75 2.26
CA GLU A 30 3.50 -6.76 3.30
C GLU A 30 2.36 -6.75 4.32
N LYS A 31 1.94 -5.56 4.79
CA LYS A 31 0.81 -5.41 5.72
C LYS A 31 -0.53 -5.83 5.13
N VAL A 32 -0.75 -5.58 3.84
CA VAL A 32 -1.95 -6.02 3.13
C VAL A 32 -1.97 -7.55 2.99
N LEU A 33 -0.82 -8.19 2.73
CA LEU A 33 -0.69 -9.64 2.61
C LEU A 33 -0.92 -10.40 3.92
N GLU A 34 -0.86 -9.74 5.08
CA GLU A 34 -1.22 -10.35 6.37
C GLU A 34 -2.73 -10.70 6.45
N ASP A 35 -3.56 -10.06 5.62
CA ASP A 35 -5.00 -10.29 5.61
C ASP A 35 -5.37 -11.48 4.71
N LYS A 36 -6.03 -12.49 5.30
CA LYS A 36 -6.38 -13.74 4.62
C LYS A 36 -7.37 -13.57 3.46
N ASP A 37 -8.11 -12.47 3.41
CA ASP A 37 -9.04 -12.17 2.32
C ASP A 37 -8.35 -11.58 1.07
N VAL A 38 -7.03 -11.34 1.15
CA VAL A 38 -6.21 -10.85 0.04
C VAL A 38 -5.61 -12.05 -0.69
N SER A 39 -5.95 -12.20 -1.97
CA SER A 39 -5.38 -13.25 -2.82
C SER A 39 -4.01 -12.86 -3.37
N PHE A 40 -3.77 -11.56 -3.57
CA PHE A 40 -2.53 -11.06 -4.14
C PHE A 40 -2.31 -9.59 -3.78
N ALA A 41 -1.07 -9.23 -3.47
CA ALA A 41 -0.64 -7.83 -3.46
C ALA A 41 0.82 -7.73 -3.90
N ALA A 42 1.15 -6.70 -4.67
CA ALA A 42 2.50 -6.43 -5.14
C ALA A 42 2.72 -4.93 -5.32
N SER A 43 3.98 -4.49 -5.27
CA SER A 43 4.38 -3.16 -5.69
C SER A 43 5.42 -3.24 -6.80
N ASP A 44 5.31 -2.35 -7.79
CA ASP A 44 6.23 -2.23 -8.91
C ASP A 44 6.42 -0.75 -9.27
N TYR A 45 7.36 -0.43 -10.16
CA TYR A 45 7.51 0.92 -10.68
C TYR A 45 6.63 1.12 -11.91
N ASP A 46 5.89 2.23 -11.95
CA ASP A 46 5.15 2.66 -13.15
C ASP A 46 6.08 2.80 -14.38
N HIS A 47 7.24 3.41 -14.14
CA HIS A 47 8.32 3.51 -15.13
C HIS A 47 9.69 3.44 -14.45
N PRO A 48 10.70 2.75 -15.04
CA PRO A 48 12.03 2.60 -14.46
C PRO A 48 12.75 3.92 -14.14
N THR A 49 12.48 4.96 -14.93
CA THR A 49 13.08 6.30 -14.80
C THR A 49 12.33 7.18 -13.81
N SER A 50 11.00 7.15 -13.82
CA SER A 50 10.17 7.97 -12.92
C SER A 50 10.14 7.44 -11.49
N ARG A 51 10.39 6.13 -11.30
CA ARG A 51 10.47 5.44 -9.99
C ARG A 51 9.27 5.68 -9.06
N ASN A 52 8.10 6.01 -9.61
CA ASN A 52 6.88 6.12 -8.84
C ASN A 52 6.31 4.71 -8.62
N PRO A 53 6.13 4.26 -7.37
CA PRO A 53 5.58 2.95 -7.10
C PRO A 53 4.08 2.89 -7.41
N VAL A 54 3.65 1.76 -7.94
CA VAL A 54 2.27 1.34 -8.11
C VAL A 54 2.03 0.16 -7.19
N ILE A 55 1.00 0.25 -6.35
CA ILE A 55 0.52 -0.89 -5.56
C ILE A 55 -0.65 -1.52 -6.30
N LYS A 56 -0.61 -2.83 -6.47
CA LYS A 56 -1.70 -3.65 -7.01
C LYS A 56 -2.16 -4.65 -5.97
N ILE A 57 -3.47 -4.70 -5.72
CA ILE A 57 -4.10 -5.57 -4.72
C ILE A 57 -5.27 -6.30 -5.40
N LYS A 58 -5.37 -7.61 -5.18
CA LYS A 58 -6.53 -8.43 -5.54
C LYS A 58 -7.06 -9.19 -4.34
N GLY A 59 -8.37 -9.24 -4.19
CA GLY A 59 -9.03 -9.94 -3.09
C GLY A 59 -10.37 -9.29 -2.74
N SER A 60 -10.91 -9.64 -1.58
CA SER A 60 -12.17 -9.04 -1.13
C SER A 60 -11.95 -7.62 -0.59
N SER A 61 -12.69 -6.65 -1.14
CA SER A 61 -12.66 -5.25 -0.70
C SER A 61 -11.24 -4.64 -0.67
N PRO A 62 -10.47 -4.72 -1.77
CA PRO A 62 -9.02 -4.44 -1.79
C PRO A 62 -8.67 -3.02 -1.32
N LYS A 63 -9.50 -2.03 -1.67
CA LYS A 63 -9.37 -0.64 -1.20
C LYS A 63 -9.43 -0.51 0.33
N LYS A 64 -10.34 -1.26 0.96
CA LYS A 64 -10.47 -1.28 2.42
C LYS A 64 -9.24 -1.91 3.07
N LYS A 65 -8.72 -3.00 2.50
CA LYS A 65 -7.52 -3.68 2.98
C LYS A 65 -6.29 -2.75 2.97
N LEU A 66 -6.14 -1.93 1.92
CA LEU A 66 -5.10 -0.90 1.89
C LEU A 66 -5.28 0.19 2.96
N LEU A 67 -6.52 0.65 3.19
CA LEU A 67 -6.82 1.61 4.25
C LEU A 67 -6.49 1.06 5.64
N ASP A 68 -6.82 -0.20 5.90
CA ASP A 68 -6.51 -0.86 7.17
C ASP A 68 -4.99 -1.02 7.35
N ALA A 69 -4.25 -1.36 6.30
CA ALA A 69 -2.78 -1.39 6.32
C ALA A 69 -2.16 -0.02 6.65
N LEU A 70 -2.70 1.07 6.09
CA LEU A 70 -2.26 2.43 6.41
C LEU A 70 -2.52 2.81 7.88
N LYS A 71 -3.66 2.38 8.45
CA LYS A 71 -3.95 2.62 9.88
C LYS A 71 -2.97 1.88 10.79
N LYS A 72 -2.70 0.61 10.50
CA LYS A 72 -1.68 -0.16 11.24
C LYS A 72 -0.31 0.52 11.18
N ALA A 73 0.08 0.99 9.99
CA ALA A 73 1.32 1.74 9.81
C ALA A 73 1.38 3.01 10.69
N GLU A 74 0.27 3.76 10.76
CA GLU A 74 0.17 4.94 11.61
C GLU A 74 0.31 4.59 13.11
N ASP A 75 -0.34 3.52 13.55
CA ASP A 75 -0.27 3.06 14.94
C ASP A 75 1.15 2.59 15.31
N GLU A 76 1.82 1.82 14.45
CA GLU A 76 3.21 1.40 14.63
C GLU A 76 4.17 2.59 14.74
N LEU A 77 3.97 3.62 13.91
CA LEU A 77 4.77 4.85 13.97
C LEU A 77 4.53 5.64 15.27
N LYS A 78 3.29 5.67 15.77
CA LYS A 78 2.97 6.31 17.06
C LYS A 78 3.62 5.58 18.23
N ASP A 79 3.61 4.25 18.22
CA ASP A 79 4.26 3.47 19.28
C ASP A 79 5.79 3.59 19.22
N LEU A 80 6.36 3.69 18.02
CA LEU A 80 7.78 4.00 17.85
C LEU A 80 8.13 5.39 18.43
N ASP A 81 7.34 6.43 18.13
CA ASP A 81 7.52 7.78 18.67
C ASP A 81 7.47 7.80 20.20
N LYS A 82 6.53 7.08 20.83
CA LYS A 82 6.45 6.97 22.29
C LYS A 82 7.66 6.25 22.88
N THR A 83 8.19 5.23 22.20
CA THR A 83 9.30 4.41 22.70
C THR A 83 10.64 5.17 22.62
N LEU A 84 10.78 6.07 21.67
CA LEU A 84 11.99 6.88 21.47
C LEU A 84 12.01 8.18 22.29
N LYS A 85 10.90 8.55 22.95
CA LYS A 85 10.79 9.70 23.87
C LYS A 85 11.09 9.31 25.31
#